data_AF-A0A2V2RRP8-F1
#
_entry.id   AF-A0A2V2RRP8-F1
#
_cell.length_a   1.000
_cell.length_b   1.000
_cell.length_c   1.000
_cell.angle_alpha   90.00
_cell.angle_beta   90.00
_cell.angle_gamma   90.00
#
_symmetry.space_group_name_H-M   'P 1'
#
loop_
_entity.id
_entity.type
_entity.pdbx_description
1 polymer ?
#
loop_
_entity_poly.entity_id
_entity_poly.type
_entity_poly.pdbx_seq_one_letter_code
_entity_poly.pdbx_strand_id
1 'polypeptide(L)'
;HGGADAGYRSFVLWFPDLHLGVALAGNLGSIDNREIALTAAEIYLADKLQPIRPTRPDSEPRSVKLSAAELDRYTGKYELYLDVTEISRVEDHLEIREDNDPPVALVANGNDRFSMGKRKFVFQELDSGKASQFTNDWKETFKRINVSEERQPDFSAYAGDFWSSELETYLRIHLRDGQLVLELHRHGEFPLRYVGRNLFASASNQSWWFELKFQRDSKEVVTGLRLNSILFRRCLLD
;
A
#
# COMPACT_ATOMS: atom_id res chain seq x y z
N HIS A 1 -4.15 -1.30 20.76
CA HIS A 1 -3.47 -2.06 19.70
C HIS A 1 -4.25 -3.32 19.39
N GLY A 2 -4.32 -3.71 18.12
CA GLY A 2 -4.91 -4.98 17.69
C GLY A 2 -3.83 -5.97 17.26
N GLY A 3 -4.20 -7.24 17.21
CA GLY A 3 -3.43 -8.33 16.62
C GLY A 3 -4.36 -9.28 15.87
N ALA A 4 -3.87 -9.84 14.78
CA ALA A 4 -4.59 -10.78 13.96
C ALA A 4 -3.60 -11.81 13.40
N ASP A 5 -3.94 -13.09 13.51
CA ASP A 5 -3.23 -14.17 12.83
C ASP A 5 -4.20 -15.30 12.51
N ALA A 6 -4.32 -15.66 11.23
CA ALA A 6 -5.28 -16.65 10.74
C ALA A 6 -6.68 -16.50 11.38
N GLY A 7 -7.10 -17.47 12.20
CA GLY A 7 -8.36 -17.48 12.93
C GLY A 7 -8.37 -16.73 14.27
N TYR A 8 -7.25 -16.18 14.71
CA TYR A 8 -7.10 -15.52 16.01
C TYR A 8 -7.13 -14.00 15.87
N ARG A 9 -7.76 -13.35 16.85
CA ARG A 9 -7.88 -11.90 16.96
C ARG A 9 -7.60 -11.47 18.39
N SER A 10 -6.86 -10.38 18.57
CA SER A 10 -6.63 -9.77 19.88
C SER A 10 -6.77 -8.26 19.79
N PHE A 11 -7.27 -7.64 20.86
CA PHE A 11 -7.34 -6.19 20.95
C PHE A 11 -7.12 -5.75 22.39
N VAL A 12 -6.33 -4.71 22.57
CA VAL A 12 -6.11 -4.06 23.86
C VAL A 12 -6.33 -2.56 23.73
N LEU A 13 -7.06 -2.00 24.68
CA LEU A 13 -7.20 -0.56 24.84
C LEU A 13 -6.97 -0.16 26.30
N TRP A 14 -6.54 1.08 26.48
CA TRP A 14 -6.25 1.67 27.79
C TRP A 14 -6.69 3.13 27.78
N PHE A 15 -7.56 3.49 28.72
CA PHE A 15 -7.99 4.85 29.00
C PHE A 15 -7.27 5.32 30.28
N PRO A 16 -6.10 6.00 30.16
CA PRO A 16 -5.26 6.34 31.30
C PRO A 16 -6.00 7.20 32.33
N ASP A 17 -6.69 8.27 31.91
CA ASP A 17 -7.38 9.18 32.83
C ASP A 17 -8.56 8.53 33.57
N LEU A 18 -9.08 7.43 33.02
CA LEU A 18 -10.21 6.68 33.57
C LEU A 18 -9.76 5.41 34.31
N HIS A 19 -8.44 5.12 34.29
CA HIS A 19 -7.83 3.90 34.79
C HIS A 19 -8.54 2.61 34.34
N LEU A 20 -9.03 2.59 33.09
CA LEU A 20 -9.74 1.44 32.50
C LEU A 20 -8.95 0.81 31.37
N GLY A 21 -8.71 -0.50 31.48
CA GLY A 21 -8.14 -1.32 30.41
C GLY A 21 -9.11 -2.43 29.99
N VAL A 22 -9.17 -2.70 28.69
CA VAL A 22 -9.91 -3.84 28.14
C VAL A 22 -8.94 -4.62 27.27
N ALA A 23 -8.84 -5.92 27.52
CA ALA A 23 -8.09 -6.87 26.72
C ALA A 23 -9.03 -7.97 26.24
N LEU A 24 -9.06 -8.20 24.93
CA LEU A 24 -9.87 -9.22 24.28
C LEU A 24 -8.96 -10.14 23.48
N ALA A 25 -9.18 -11.44 23.60
CA ALA A 25 -8.59 -12.47 22.76
C ALA A 25 -9.69 -13.39 22.26
N GLY A 26 -9.65 -13.75 20.98
CA GLY A 26 -10.64 -14.60 20.33
C GLY A 26 -9.98 -15.50 19.28
N ASN A 27 -10.66 -16.62 19.00
CA ASN A 27 -10.27 -17.63 18.01
C ASN A 27 -11.27 -17.71 16.84
N LEU A 28 -12.03 -16.64 16.62
CA LEU A 28 -12.90 -16.46 15.46
C LEU A 28 -12.33 -15.35 14.59
N GLY A 29 -11.80 -15.68 13.41
CA GLY A 29 -11.11 -14.71 12.53
C GLY A 29 -12.01 -13.60 11.99
N SER A 30 -13.33 -13.81 11.98
CA SER A 30 -14.33 -12.83 11.52
C SER A 30 -14.84 -11.91 12.64
N ILE A 31 -14.37 -12.06 13.89
CA ILE A 31 -14.84 -11.22 14.99
C ILE A 31 -14.28 -9.79 14.87
N ASP A 32 -15.15 -8.79 15.03
CA ASP A 32 -14.71 -7.39 15.20
C ASP A 32 -14.30 -7.16 16.66
N ASN A 33 -13.10 -7.61 16.99
CA ASN A 33 -12.50 -7.51 18.32
C ASN A 33 -12.37 -6.05 18.81
N ARG A 34 -12.15 -5.10 17.89
CA ARG A 34 -12.05 -3.68 18.22
C ARG A 34 -13.38 -3.16 18.69
N GLU A 35 -14.44 -3.40 17.92
CA GLU A 35 -15.77 -2.93 18.27
C GLU A 35 -16.25 -3.53 19.59
N ILE A 36 -16.07 -4.84 19.78
CA ILE A 36 -16.46 -5.49 21.04
C ILE A 36 -15.69 -4.92 22.23
N ALA A 37 -14.38 -4.69 22.09
CA ALA A 37 -13.59 -4.09 23.18
C ALA A 37 -14.06 -2.66 23.50
N LEU A 38 -14.44 -1.88 22.48
CA LEU A 38 -15.00 -0.53 22.65
C LEU A 38 -16.38 -0.57 23.30
N THR A 39 -17.28 -1.45 22.86
CA THR A 39 -18.59 -1.64 23.50
C THR A 39 -18.44 -2.06 24.96
N ALA A 40 -17.50 -2.96 25.28
CA ALA A 40 -17.22 -3.33 26.66
C ALA A 40 -16.77 -2.11 27.47
N ALA A 41 -15.84 -1.30 26.95
CA ALA A 41 -15.41 -0.07 27.62
C ALA A 41 -16.57 0.93 27.79
N GLU A 42 -17.43 1.08 26.79
CA GLU A 42 -18.62 1.94 26.84
C GLU A 42 -19.56 1.55 27.99
N ILE A 43 -19.80 0.25 28.19
CA ILE A 43 -20.62 -0.25 29.30
C ILE A 43 -20.01 0.14 30.66
N TYR A 44 -18.69 -0.01 30.83
CA TYR A 44 -18.01 0.35 32.09
C TYR A 44 -17.82 1.85 32.31
N LEU A 45 -17.94 2.67 31.24
CA LEU A 45 -17.79 4.12 31.28
C LEU A 45 -19.11 4.86 31.12
N ALA A 46 -20.25 4.17 31.07
CA ALA A 46 -21.54 4.73 30.68
C ALA A 46 -21.93 5.99 31.49
N ASP A 47 -21.59 6.02 32.78
CA ASP A 47 -21.81 7.14 33.70
C ASP A 47 -20.86 8.33 33.49
N LYS A 48 -19.76 8.12 32.78
CA LYS A 48 -18.72 9.13 32.47
C LYS A 48 -18.80 9.64 31.03
N LEU A 49 -19.59 9.01 30.17
CA LEU A 49 -19.74 9.40 28.77
C LEU A 49 -20.73 10.56 28.64
N GLN A 50 -20.41 11.50 27.74
CA GLN A 50 -21.33 12.56 27.34
C GLN A 50 -22.00 12.18 26.02
N PRO A 51 -23.25 12.61 25.78
CA PRO A 51 -23.90 12.42 24.49
C PRO A 51 -23.02 12.96 23.36
N ILE A 52 -22.86 12.17 22.30
CA ILE A 52 -22.17 12.63 21.10
C ILE A 52 -22.96 13.82 20.56
N ARG A 53 -22.38 15.01 20.65
CA ARG A 53 -22.94 16.17 19.94
C ARG A 53 -22.88 15.81 18.46
N PRO A 54 -23.99 15.92 17.72
CA PRO A 54 -23.95 15.70 16.28
C PRO A 54 -22.91 16.66 15.72
N THR A 55 -21.80 16.11 15.24
CA THR A 55 -20.87 16.88 14.44
C THR A 55 -21.67 17.33 13.24
N ARG A 56 -21.68 18.65 13.01
CA ARG A 56 -22.23 19.20 11.78
C ARG A 56 -21.61 18.38 10.64
N PRO A 57 -22.39 17.84 9.70
CA PRO A 57 -21.80 17.10 8.58
C PRO A 57 -20.69 17.98 8.01
N ASP A 58 -19.48 17.43 7.93
CA ASP A 58 -18.36 18.14 7.31
C ASP A 58 -18.91 18.64 5.98
N SER A 59 -18.88 19.97 5.79
CA SER A 59 -19.27 20.57 4.51
C SER A 59 -18.54 19.81 3.42
N GLU A 60 -19.25 19.37 2.38
CA GLU A 60 -18.63 18.60 1.30
C GLU A 60 -17.31 19.24 0.90
N PRO A 61 -16.24 18.43 0.77
CA PRO A 61 -14.93 18.96 0.49
C PRO A 61 -15.02 19.80 -0.78
N ARG A 62 -14.67 21.08 -0.66
CA ARG A 62 -14.74 22.06 -1.75
C ARG A 62 -14.05 21.44 -2.97
N SER A 63 -14.76 21.36 -4.09
CA SER A 63 -14.20 20.88 -5.36
C SER A 63 -13.66 22.06 -6.16
N VAL A 64 -12.43 21.94 -6.66
CA VAL A 64 -11.77 22.92 -7.52
C VAL A 64 -11.34 22.23 -8.81
N LYS A 65 -11.65 22.83 -9.95
CA LYS A 65 -11.16 22.35 -11.24
C LYS A 65 -9.70 22.76 -11.42
N LEU A 66 -8.86 21.79 -11.77
CA LEU A 66 -7.46 22.00 -12.11
C LEU A 66 -7.25 21.75 -13.61
N SER A 67 -6.29 22.43 -14.21
CA SER A 67 -5.84 22.15 -15.57
C SER A 67 -5.04 20.84 -15.64
N ALA A 68 -4.91 20.26 -16.84
CA ALA A 68 -4.09 19.06 -17.05
C ALA A 68 -2.63 19.27 -16.58
N ALA A 69 -2.04 20.43 -16.86
CA ALA A 69 -0.69 20.76 -16.44
C ALA A 69 -0.54 20.85 -14.91
N GLU A 70 -1.57 21.31 -14.19
CA GLU A 70 -1.58 21.31 -12.73
C GLU A 70 -1.71 19.91 -12.15
N LEU A 71 -2.60 19.09 -12.73
CA LEU A 71 -2.79 17.69 -12.33
C LEU A 71 -1.52 16.86 -12.56
N ASP A 72 -0.84 17.07 -13.69
CA ASP A 72 0.40 16.36 -14.06
C ASP A 72 1.52 16.53 -13.02
N ARG A 73 1.48 17.59 -12.19
CA ARG A 73 2.42 17.84 -11.10
C ARG A 73 2.35 16.78 -10.00
N TYR A 74 1.20 16.14 -9.83
CA TYR A 74 0.95 15.16 -8.77
C TYR A 74 1.00 13.72 -9.28
N THR A 75 0.87 13.50 -10.59
CA THR A 75 0.96 12.15 -11.19
C THR A 75 2.30 11.49 -10.87
N GLY A 76 2.29 10.18 -10.64
CA GLY A 76 3.49 9.37 -10.41
C GLY A 76 3.27 8.25 -9.41
N LYS A 77 4.37 7.58 -9.05
CA LYS A 77 4.39 6.49 -8.09
C LYS A 77 5.03 6.97 -6.78
N TYR A 78 4.41 6.64 -5.66
CA TYR A 78 4.85 7.07 -4.34
C TYR A 78 4.94 5.87 -3.40
N GLU A 79 6.00 5.81 -2.63
CA GLU A 79 6.29 4.70 -1.73
C GLU A 79 6.05 5.12 -0.28
N LEU A 80 5.31 4.30 0.46
CA LEU A 80 5.26 4.32 1.91
C LEU A 80 5.77 2.95 2.40
N TYR A 81 6.85 2.98 3.17
CA TYR A 81 7.58 1.78 3.59
C TYR A 81 8.03 0.91 2.40
N LEU A 82 7.24 -0.11 2.03
CA LEU A 82 7.56 -1.05 0.96
C LEU A 82 6.49 -1.09 -0.12
N ASP A 83 5.39 -0.36 0.06
CA ASP A 83 4.22 -0.37 -0.82
C ASP A 83 4.17 0.88 -1.68
N VAL A 84 3.80 0.70 -2.95
CA VAL A 84 3.70 1.76 -3.94
C VAL A 84 2.25 2.10 -4.22
N THR A 85 1.92 3.36 -3.96
CA THR A 85 0.70 4.03 -4.36
C THR A 85 0.90 4.69 -5.72
N GLU A 86 -0.03 4.44 -6.65
CA GLU A 86 -0.01 5.03 -7.98
C GLU A 86 -1.02 6.18 -8.07
N ILE A 87 -0.57 7.35 -8.51
CA ILE A 87 -1.39 8.52 -8.81
C ILE A 87 -1.37 8.74 -10.32
N SER A 88 -2.49 8.49 -10.98
CA SER A 88 -2.67 8.68 -12.42
C SER A 88 -3.60 9.85 -12.69
N ARG A 89 -3.45 10.50 -13.86
CA ARG A 89 -4.45 11.44 -14.36
C ARG A 89 -5.38 10.71 -15.32
N VAL A 90 -6.68 10.85 -15.10
CA VAL A 90 -7.73 10.42 -16.03
C VAL A 90 -8.53 11.65 -16.41
N GLU A 91 -8.37 12.07 -17.67
CA GLU A 91 -9.00 13.27 -18.22
C GLU A 91 -8.72 14.53 -17.36
N ASP A 92 -9.68 14.92 -16.51
CA ASP A 92 -9.74 16.13 -15.71
C ASP A 92 -9.58 15.91 -14.18
N HIS A 93 -9.30 14.68 -13.75
CA HIS A 93 -9.07 14.36 -12.34
C HIS A 93 -7.89 13.42 -12.14
N LEU A 94 -7.51 13.22 -10.88
CA LEU A 94 -6.54 12.19 -10.49
C LEU A 94 -7.27 10.96 -9.99
N GLU A 95 -6.72 9.79 -10.25
CA GLU A 95 -7.08 8.55 -9.58
C GLU A 95 -5.93 8.10 -8.66
N ILE A 96 -6.28 7.50 -7.54
CA ILE A 96 -5.35 6.83 -6.64
C ILE A 96 -5.58 5.32 -6.72
N ARG A 97 -4.50 4.55 -6.86
CA ARG A 97 -4.49 3.10 -6.70
C ARG A 97 -3.55 2.75 -5.54
N GLU A 98 -4.10 2.05 -4.57
CA GLU A 98 -3.36 1.42 -3.48
C GLU A 98 -3.39 -0.09 -3.73
N ASP A 99 -2.24 -0.74 -3.64
CA ASP A 99 -2.10 -2.18 -3.84
C ASP A 99 -2.69 -2.69 -5.19
N ASN A 100 -3.63 -3.64 -5.10
CA ASN A 100 -4.43 -4.15 -6.22
C ASN A 100 -5.84 -3.57 -6.29
N ASP A 101 -6.18 -2.62 -5.40
CA ASP A 101 -7.52 -2.07 -5.38
C ASP A 101 -7.82 -1.37 -6.71
N PRO A 102 -9.09 -1.38 -7.18
CA PRO A 102 -9.50 -0.56 -8.31
C PRO A 102 -9.14 0.91 -8.06
N PRO A 103 -8.65 1.65 -9.07
CA PRO A 103 -8.35 3.07 -8.90
C PRO A 103 -9.61 3.83 -8.49
N VAL A 104 -9.44 4.81 -7.61
CA VAL A 104 -10.53 5.65 -7.12
C VAL A 104 -10.24 7.11 -7.44
N ALA A 105 -11.24 7.81 -7.95
CA ALA A 105 -11.13 9.24 -8.25
C ALA A 105 -10.88 10.07 -6.97
N LEU A 106 -9.92 10.99 -7.07
CA LEU A 106 -9.63 11.99 -6.06
C LEU A 106 -10.37 13.30 -6.38
N VAL A 107 -10.95 13.91 -5.36
CA VAL A 107 -11.53 15.26 -5.46
C VAL A 107 -10.46 16.28 -5.11
N ALA A 108 -10.14 17.18 -6.05
CA ALA A 108 -9.22 18.29 -5.80
C ALA A 108 -9.87 19.36 -4.91
N ASN A 109 -9.17 19.75 -3.84
CA ASN A 109 -9.65 20.74 -2.87
C ASN A 109 -8.90 22.09 -2.93
N GLY A 110 -7.99 22.24 -3.91
CA GLY A 110 -7.09 23.38 -4.04
C GLY A 110 -5.94 23.35 -3.04
N ASN A 111 -4.96 24.25 -3.22
CA ASN A 111 -3.77 24.34 -2.36
C ASN A 111 -3.06 22.98 -2.15
N ASP A 112 -2.85 22.24 -3.24
CA ASP A 112 -2.19 20.92 -3.26
C ASP A 112 -2.90 19.83 -2.42
N ARG A 113 -4.20 20.00 -2.13
CA ARG A 113 -5.01 19.07 -1.33
C ARG A 113 -5.99 18.29 -2.17
N PHE A 114 -6.14 17.02 -1.83
CA PHE A 114 -7.10 16.10 -2.44
C PHE A 114 -7.82 15.28 -1.37
N SER A 115 -8.99 14.75 -1.71
CA SER A 115 -9.78 13.90 -0.82
C SER A 115 -10.35 12.68 -1.53
N MET A 116 -10.46 11.58 -0.78
CA MET A 116 -11.18 10.36 -1.15
C MET A 116 -12.12 9.99 0.00
N GLY A 117 -13.41 10.32 -0.13
CA GLY A 117 -14.35 10.26 0.98
C GLY A 117 -13.87 11.12 2.16
N LYS A 118 -13.60 10.49 3.31
CA LYS A 118 -13.06 11.18 4.52
C LYS A 118 -11.54 11.29 4.53
N ARG A 119 -10.83 10.51 3.72
CA ARG A 119 -9.36 10.51 3.65
C ARG A 119 -8.89 11.76 2.95
N LYS A 120 -7.79 12.35 3.44
CA LYS A 120 -7.24 13.61 2.94
C LYS A 120 -5.78 13.40 2.59
N PHE A 121 -5.38 13.96 1.45
CA PHE A 121 -4.03 13.91 0.92
C PHE A 121 -3.53 15.33 0.69
N VAL A 122 -2.27 15.57 1.05
CA VAL A 122 -1.61 16.88 0.85
C VAL A 122 -0.30 16.65 0.14
N PHE A 123 -0.21 17.07 -1.12
CA PHE A 123 1.02 17.03 -1.90
C PHE A 123 1.94 18.18 -1.50
N GLN A 124 3.24 17.93 -1.51
CA GLN A 124 4.26 18.82 -0.95
C GLN A 124 5.51 18.85 -1.83
N GLU A 125 6.39 19.83 -1.54
CA GLU A 125 7.72 19.96 -2.15
C GLU A 125 7.66 19.99 -3.69
N LEU A 126 6.97 20.99 -4.23
CA LEU A 126 6.73 21.15 -5.67
C LEU A 126 7.80 22.00 -6.37
N ASP A 127 8.96 22.23 -5.77
CA ASP A 127 10.00 23.15 -6.27
C ASP A 127 10.51 22.78 -7.66
N SER A 128 10.45 21.48 -8.01
CA SER A 128 10.81 20.95 -9.33
C SER A 128 9.69 21.01 -10.37
N GLY A 129 8.54 21.60 -10.02
CA GLY A 129 7.30 21.54 -10.80
C GLY A 129 6.45 20.29 -10.53
N LYS A 130 7.01 19.24 -9.92
CA LYS A 130 6.29 18.03 -9.48
C LYS A 130 6.41 17.86 -7.97
N ALA A 131 5.36 17.35 -7.34
CA ALA A 131 5.37 17.06 -5.91
C ALA A 131 6.34 15.93 -5.60
N SER A 132 7.34 16.11 -4.73
CA SER A 132 8.26 15.05 -4.34
C SER A 132 7.63 14.03 -3.38
N GLN A 133 6.53 14.40 -2.72
CA GLN A 133 5.85 13.56 -1.73
C GLN A 133 4.39 14.01 -1.51
N PHE A 134 3.62 13.19 -0.80
CA PHE A 134 2.37 13.61 -0.17
C PHE A 134 2.22 13.01 1.23
N THR A 135 1.33 13.61 2.04
CA THR A 135 0.94 13.07 3.35
C THR A 135 -0.54 12.77 3.41
N ASN A 136 -0.93 11.73 4.15
CA ASN A 136 -2.33 11.43 4.44
C ASN A 136 -2.80 12.05 5.79
N ASP A 137 -4.04 11.76 6.20
CA ASP A 137 -4.66 12.22 7.43
C ASP A 137 -4.00 11.68 8.71
N TRP A 138 -3.27 10.56 8.61
CA TRP A 138 -2.42 10.01 9.67
C TRP A 138 -1.01 10.61 9.70
N LYS A 139 -0.71 11.57 8.81
CA LYS A 139 0.62 12.19 8.64
C LYS A 139 1.71 11.21 8.19
N GLU A 140 1.32 10.09 7.59
CA GLU A 140 2.28 9.21 6.91
C GLU A 140 2.77 9.90 5.64
N THR A 141 4.06 9.75 5.34
CA THR A 141 4.70 10.43 4.21
C THR A 141 5.01 9.44 3.10
N PHE A 142 4.39 9.65 1.95
CA PHE A 142 4.56 8.86 0.74
C PHE A 142 5.55 9.58 -0.16
N LYS A 143 6.72 8.99 -0.37
CA LYS A 143 7.80 9.61 -1.15
C LYS A 143 7.72 9.20 -2.59
N ARG A 144 7.80 10.15 -3.51
CA ARG A 144 7.86 9.85 -4.94
C ARG A 144 9.07 8.98 -5.23
N ILE A 145 8.85 7.90 -5.96
CA ILE A 145 9.91 7.03 -6.47
C ILE A 145 10.10 7.26 -7.97
N ASN A 146 11.35 7.14 -8.43
CA ASN A 146 11.67 7.23 -9.84
C ASN A 146 11.67 5.82 -10.44
N VAL A 147 10.54 5.44 -11.03
CA VAL A 147 10.38 4.17 -11.73
C VAL A 147 10.05 4.48 -13.19
N SER A 148 10.95 4.10 -14.10
CA SER A 148 10.73 4.26 -15.53
C SER A 148 9.74 3.22 -16.03
N GLU A 149 8.78 3.64 -16.86
CA GLU A 149 7.91 2.71 -17.59
C GLU A 149 8.54 2.35 -18.94
N GLU A 150 8.63 1.07 -19.23
CA GLU A 150 9.04 0.56 -20.53
C GLU A 150 7.80 0.33 -21.38
N ARG A 151 7.79 0.82 -22.62
CA ARG A 151 6.65 0.64 -23.53
C ARG A 151 6.39 -0.83 -23.87
N GLN A 152 7.46 -1.62 -23.93
CA GLN A 152 7.44 -3.06 -24.18
C GLN A 152 8.50 -3.72 -23.29
N PRO A 153 8.18 -3.99 -22.02
CA PRO A 153 9.12 -4.64 -21.11
C PRO A 153 9.34 -6.09 -21.55
N ASP A 154 10.61 -6.51 -21.62
CA ASP A 154 10.95 -7.92 -21.79
C ASP A 154 10.84 -8.63 -20.45
N PHE A 155 9.70 -9.29 -20.22
CA PHE A 155 9.47 -10.05 -19.00
C PHE A 155 10.38 -11.27 -18.86
N SER A 156 10.87 -11.86 -19.97
CA SER A 156 11.74 -13.03 -19.90
C SER A 156 13.04 -12.77 -19.14
N ALA A 157 13.53 -11.53 -19.16
CA ALA A 157 14.72 -11.10 -18.43
C ALA A 157 14.61 -11.26 -16.90
N TYR A 158 13.39 -11.26 -16.36
CA TYR A 158 13.09 -11.34 -14.92
C TYR A 158 12.79 -12.76 -14.44
N ALA A 159 12.57 -13.71 -15.36
CA ALA A 159 12.31 -15.11 -15.01
C ALA A 159 13.60 -15.82 -14.57
N GLY A 160 13.47 -16.73 -13.61
CA GLY A 160 14.56 -17.55 -13.08
C GLY A 160 14.42 -17.90 -11.61
N ASP A 161 15.45 -18.55 -11.08
CA ASP A 161 15.57 -18.93 -9.68
C ASP A 161 16.38 -17.87 -8.92
N PHE A 162 15.95 -17.55 -7.71
CA PHE A 162 16.58 -16.56 -6.85
C PHE A 162 16.75 -17.11 -5.44
N TRP A 163 17.97 -17.14 -4.92
CA TRP A 163 18.32 -17.68 -3.61
C TRP A 163 18.51 -16.59 -2.56
N SER A 164 17.96 -16.78 -1.36
CA SER A 164 18.29 -15.99 -0.18
C SER A 164 19.13 -16.83 0.79
N SER A 165 20.34 -16.36 1.10
CA SER A 165 21.16 -16.95 2.16
C SER A 165 20.61 -16.70 3.57
N GLU A 166 19.76 -15.69 3.74
CA GLU A 166 19.15 -15.35 5.03
C GLU A 166 18.02 -16.32 5.38
N LEU A 167 17.22 -16.71 4.39
CA LEU A 167 16.10 -17.63 4.57
C LEU A 167 16.44 -19.09 4.20
N GLU A 168 17.63 -19.32 3.64
CA GLU A 168 18.06 -20.61 3.08
C GLU A 168 17.00 -21.23 2.16
N THR A 169 16.42 -20.40 1.28
CA THR A 169 15.35 -20.81 0.36
C THR A 169 15.45 -20.11 -0.99
N TYR A 170 14.80 -20.69 -2.00
CA TYR A 170 14.67 -20.09 -3.33
C TYR A 170 13.26 -19.53 -3.58
N LEU A 171 13.20 -18.46 -4.35
CA LEU A 171 12.03 -18.01 -5.09
C LEU A 171 12.21 -18.44 -6.54
N ARG A 172 11.12 -18.86 -7.17
CA ARG A 172 11.11 -19.17 -8.59
C ARG A 172 10.12 -18.29 -9.30
N ILE A 173 10.57 -17.61 -10.35
CA ILE A 173 9.73 -16.75 -11.18
C ILE A 173 9.70 -17.32 -12.59
N HIS A 174 8.50 -17.64 -13.06
CA HIS A 174 8.27 -18.21 -14.38
C HIS A 174 7.56 -17.21 -15.28
N LEU A 175 7.75 -17.32 -16.60
CA LEU A 175 6.90 -16.64 -17.58
C LEU A 175 5.85 -17.63 -18.08
N ARG A 176 4.57 -17.34 -17.85
CA ARG A 176 3.43 -18.14 -18.32
C ARG A 176 2.43 -17.22 -19.01
N ASP A 177 2.05 -17.56 -20.25
CA ASP A 177 1.08 -16.79 -21.04
C ASP A 177 1.38 -15.28 -21.15
N GLY A 178 2.67 -14.92 -21.20
CA GLY A 178 3.12 -13.53 -21.27
C GLY A 178 3.08 -12.76 -19.94
N GLN A 179 2.81 -13.42 -18.81
CA GLN A 179 2.83 -12.84 -17.48
C GLN A 179 3.88 -13.53 -16.59
N LEU A 180 4.55 -12.77 -15.72
CA LEU A 180 5.41 -13.35 -14.71
C LEU A 180 4.57 -13.95 -13.57
N VAL A 181 5.00 -15.10 -13.08
CA VAL A 181 4.36 -15.83 -11.98
C VAL A 181 5.43 -16.19 -10.96
N LEU A 182 5.28 -15.69 -9.73
CA LEU A 182 6.10 -16.09 -8.59
C LEU A 182 5.54 -17.37 -7.97
N GLU A 183 6.39 -18.38 -7.82
CA GLU A 183 6.07 -19.62 -7.10
C GLU A 183 6.64 -19.55 -5.67
N LEU A 184 5.75 -19.66 -4.69
CA LEU A 184 6.09 -19.80 -3.28
C LEU A 184 5.77 -21.23 -2.83
N HIS A 185 6.79 -21.97 -2.38
CA HIS A 185 6.68 -23.40 -2.05
C HIS A 185 5.47 -23.76 -1.16
N ARG A 186 5.09 -22.90 -0.20
CA ARG A 186 3.96 -23.15 0.72
C ARG A 186 2.66 -22.42 0.38
N HIS A 187 2.71 -21.44 -0.52
CA HIS A 187 1.59 -20.53 -0.77
C HIS A 187 1.10 -20.55 -2.23
N GLY A 188 1.74 -21.36 -3.08
CA GLY A 188 1.36 -21.54 -4.46
C GLY A 188 1.89 -20.44 -5.37
N GLU A 189 1.16 -20.19 -6.45
CA GLU A 189 1.57 -19.30 -7.53
C GLU A 189 0.89 -17.94 -7.41
N PHE A 190 1.68 -16.88 -7.61
CA PHE A 190 1.24 -15.49 -7.58
C PHE A 190 1.55 -14.85 -8.93
N PRO A 191 0.52 -14.58 -9.76
CA PRO A 191 0.70 -13.76 -10.95
C PRO A 191 1.21 -12.38 -10.54
N LEU A 192 2.09 -11.80 -11.36
CA LEU A 192 2.70 -10.51 -11.11
C LEU A 192 2.18 -9.46 -12.09
N ARG A 193 1.93 -8.26 -11.57
CA ARG A 193 1.56 -7.07 -12.34
C ARG A 193 2.81 -6.21 -12.52
N TYR A 194 2.99 -5.72 -13.74
CA TYR A 194 4.02 -4.72 -14.03
C TYR A 194 3.62 -3.37 -13.43
N VAL A 195 4.48 -2.81 -12.59
CA VAL A 195 4.34 -1.45 -12.03
C VAL A 195 5.32 -0.51 -12.73
N GLY A 196 6.50 -1.02 -13.06
CA GLY A 196 7.48 -0.31 -13.89
C GLY A 196 8.77 -1.10 -14.01
N ARG A 197 9.78 -0.53 -14.65
CA ARG A 197 11.08 -1.20 -14.84
C ARG A 197 11.63 -1.61 -13.47
N ASN A 198 11.94 -2.91 -13.34
CA ASN A 198 12.41 -3.53 -12.10
C ASN A 198 11.44 -3.49 -10.91
N LEU A 199 10.17 -3.13 -11.10
CA LEU A 199 9.16 -3.10 -10.04
C LEU A 199 7.91 -3.85 -10.49
N PHE A 200 7.60 -4.91 -9.77
CA PHE A 200 6.39 -5.71 -9.95
C PHE A 200 5.66 -5.83 -8.63
N ALA A 201 4.35 -6.08 -8.69
CA ALA A 201 3.53 -6.37 -7.53
C ALA A 201 2.78 -7.69 -7.72
N SER A 202 2.36 -8.33 -6.63
CA SER A 202 1.41 -9.43 -6.73
C SER A 202 0.13 -8.92 -7.39
N ALA A 203 -0.49 -9.70 -8.28
CA ALA A 203 -1.74 -9.36 -8.97
C ALA A 203 -2.95 -10.12 -8.38
N SER A 204 -2.79 -10.70 -7.19
CA SER A 204 -3.77 -11.59 -6.57
C SER A 204 -4.79 -10.81 -5.76
N ASN A 205 -6.06 -11.21 -5.85
CA ASN A 205 -7.13 -10.77 -4.95
C ASN A 205 -7.12 -11.52 -3.61
N GLN A 206 -6.16 -12.44 -3.40
CA GLN A 206 -5.93 -13.04 -2.09
C GLN A 206 -5.29 -12.00 -1.16
N SER A 207 -5.49 -12.12 0.16
CA SER A 207 -5.06 -11.14 1.18
C SER A 207 -3.54 -10.89 1.29
N TRP A 208 -2.75 -11.32 0.31
CA TRP A 208 -1.29 -11.29 0.30
C TRP A 208 -0.81 -10.32 -0.78
N TRP A 209 -0.66 -9.06 -0.37
CA TRP A 209 -0.01 -8.03 -1.16
C TRP A 209 1.50 -8.04 -0.91
N PHE A 210 2.29 -7.88 -1.98
CA PHE A 210 3.74 -7.68 -1.90
C PHE A 210 4.29 -7.09 -3.20
N GLU A 211 5.47 -6.48 -3.09
CA GLU A 211 6.24 -5.98 -4.22
C GLU A 211 7.56 -6.73 -4.41
N LEU A 212 7.98 -6.83 -5.67
CA LEU A 212 9.27 -7.34 -6.09
C LEU A 212 10.09 -6.23 -6.74
N LYS A 213 11.21 -5.89 -6.10
CA LYS A 213 12.14 -4.86 -6.54
C LYS A 213 13.40 -5.51 -7.10
N PHE A 214 13.48 -5.63 -8.41
CA PHE A 214 14.61 -6.25 -9.09
C PHE A 214 15.85 -5.36 -9.08
N GLN A 215 17.01 -6.00 -9.09
CA GLN A 215 18.30 -5.36 -9.15
C GLN A 215 19.03 -5.79 -10.41
N ARG A 216 19.68 -4.82 -11.07
CA ARG A 216 20.50 -5.06 -12.25
C ARG A 216 21.96 -4.70 -11.96
N ASP A 217 22.86 -5.36 -12.66
CA ASP A 217 24.26 -4.94 -12.70
C ASP A 217 24.50 -3.81 -13.72
N SER A 218 25.76 -3.39 -13.85
CA SER A 218 26.19 -2.37 -14.81
C SER A 218 26.00 -2.77 -16.28
N LYS A 219 25.75 -4.05 -16.57
CA LYS A 219 25.49 -4.56 -17.92
C LYS A 219 24.00 -4.73 -18.18
N GLU A 220 23.15 -4.19 -17.29
CA GLU A 220 21.70 -4.28 -17.36
C GLU A 220 21.15 -5.71 -17.21
N VAL A 221 21.91 -6.63 -16.62
CA VAL A 221 21.46 -7.99 -16.34
C VAL A 221 20.82 -8.04 -14.96
N VAL A 222 19.62 -8.66 -14.85
CA VAL A 222 18.98 -8.90 -13.55
C VAL A 222 19.85 -9.86 -12.73
N THR A 223 20.31 -9.41 -11.57
CA THR A 223 21.20 -10.17 -10.66
C THR A 223 20.54 -10.54 -9.33
N GLY A 224 19.34 -10.02 -9.06
CA GLY A 224 18.61 -10.31 -7.84
C GLY A 224 17.32 -9.52 -7.75
N LEU A 225 16.63 -9.69 -6.63
CA LEU A 225 15.44 -8.94 -6.27
C LEU A 225 15.30 -8.81 -4.76
N ARG A 226 14.46 -7.88 -4.32
CA ARG A 226 13.96 -7.83 -2.95
C ARG A 226 12.48 -8.13 -2.89
N LEU A 227 12.10 -8.97 -1.93
CA LEU A 227 10.72 -9.22 -1.49
C LEU A 227 10.64 -8.80 -0.02
N ASN A 228 9.85 -7.77 0.30
CA ASN A 228 9.71 -7.23 1.66
C ASN A 228 11.04 -7.03 2.40
N SER A 229 11.97 -6.28 1.78
CA SER A 229 13.37 -6.06 2.21
C SER A 229 14.30 -7.26 2.15
N ILE A 230 13.82 -8.49 2.04
CA ILE A 230 14.67 -9.69 1.97
C ILE A 230 15.31 -9.78 0.59
N LEU A 231 16.64 -9.92 0.55
CA LEU A 231 17.39 -10.02 -0.70
C LEU A 231 17.43 -11.46 -1.20
N PHE A 232 17.09 -11.66 -2.47
CA PHE A 232 17.31 -12.89 -3.20
C PHE A 232 18.23 -12.62 -4.39
N ARG A 233 19.33 -13.36 -4.48
CA ARG A 233 20.29 -13.25 -5.60
C ARG A 233 19.89 -14.24 -6.68
N ARG A 234 19.95 -13.82 -7.95
CA ARG A 234 19.68 -14.72 -9.08
C ARG A 234 20.69 -15.86 -9.05
N CYS A 235 20.19 -17.08 -9.13
CA CYS A 235 21.01 -18.27 -9.31
C CYS A 235 21.66 -18.19 -10.69
N LEU A 236 22.96 -18.44 -10.75
CA LEU A 236 23.61 -18.70 -12.04
C LEU A 236 23.15 -20.09 -12.50
N LEU A 237 22.72 -20.19 -13.75
CA LEU A 237 22.61 -21.50 -14.39
C LEU A 237 24.05 -21.98 -14.58
N ASP A 238 24.41 -23.06 -13.88
CA ASP A 238 25.65 -23.80 -14.13
C ASP A 238 25.62 -24.47 -15.52
#